data_AF-A0A7T5UH23-F1
#
_entry.id   AF-A0A7T5UH23-F1
#
_cell.length_a   1.000
_cell.length_b   1.000
_cell.length_c   1.000
_cell.angle_alpha   90.00
_cell.angle_beta   90.00
_cell.angle_gamma   90.00
#
_symmetry.space_group_name_H-M   'P 1'
#
loop_
_entity.id
_entity.type
_entity.pdbx_description
1 polymer ?
#
loop_
_entity_poly.entity_id
_entity_poly.type
_entity_poly.pdbx_seq_one_letter_code
_entity_poly.pdbx_strand_id
1 'polypeptide(L)'
;MFTVMVRQTAQSLWALLILSGLLLGACDPGSLRFLSSPDVNMTSSNYAAADMLVQQAQAHLSQNTILALGALTDLKAPENGAPFGKMIAGQVGARLVQLGYNVNVPDDIGTVSAGDMPASPAAPVMKAPLEGTAVSVGNVQAMVTGHYVRSGGDVLINLRLVDMGTGRIWGSYDYSLPVTNQINDMLSAQQDKAAAAKKSGLFDF
;
A
#
# COMPACT_ATOMS: atom_id res chain seq x y z
N MET A 1 43.21 14.01 -70.18
CA MET A 1 42.49 12.78 -69.78
C MET A 1 42.45 12.57 -68.25
N PHE A 2 43.28 13.24 -67.44
CA PHE A 2 43.30 13.05 -65.97
C PHE A 2 42.37 13.95 -65.14
N THR A 3 41.79 15.01 -65.72
CA THR A 3 41.04 16.04 -64.93
C THR A 3 39.55 15.72 -64.76
N VAL A 4 38.99 14.79 -65.55
CA VAL A 4 37.55 14.47 -65.51
C VAL A 4 37.22 13.45 -64.41
N MET A 5 38.17 12.61 -64.01
CA MET A 5 37.93 11.48 -63.10
C MET A 5 37.81 11.91 -61.62
N VAL A 6 38.34 13.07 -61.23
CA VAL A 6 38.30 13.57 -59.83
C VAL A 6 36.95 14.21 -59.48
N ARG A 7 36.19 14.68 -60.47
CA ARG A 7 34.88 15.33 -60.24
C ARG A 7 33.74 14.33 -60.00
N GLN A 8 33.87 13.10 -60.50
CA GLN A 8 32.83 12.06 -60.37
C GLN A 8 32.83 11.37 -58.99
N THR A 9 33.96 11.32 -58.30
CA THR A 9 34.05 10.72 -56.95
C THR A 9 33.54 11.64 -55.86
N ALA A 10 33.53 12.96 -56.09
CA ALA A 10 33.02 13.93 -55.13
C ALA A 10 31.48 13.95 -55.09
N GLN A 11 30.78 13.64 -56.18
CA GLN A 11 29.31 13.68 -56.24
C GLN A 11 28.65 12.41 -55.67
N SER A 12 29.33 11.27 -55.66
CA SER A 12 28.82 10.02 -55.09
C SER A 12 28.94 9.95 -53.56
N LEU A 13 29.86 10.72 -52.96
CA LEU A 13 30.03 10.79 -51.50
C LEU A 13 28.93 11.61 -50.80
N TRP A 14 28.34 12.60 -51.46
CA TRP A 14 27.25 13.40 -50.89
C TRP A 14 25.89 12.68 -50.91
N ALA A 15 25.66 11.79 -51.88
CA ALA A 15 24.42 11.02 -51.97
C ALA A 15 24.28 9.95 -50.87
N LEU A 16 25.40 9.39 -50.40
CA LEU A 16 25.42 8.39 -49.33
C LEU A 16 25.21 8.98 -47.93
N LEU A 17 25.51 10.27 -47.73
CA LEU A 17 25.37 10.93 -46.43
C LEU A 17 23.93 11.38 -46.13
N ILE A 18 23.11 11.59 -47.17
CA ILE A 18 21.69 11.98 -47.01
C ILE A 18 20.79 10.76 -46.79
N LEU A 19 21.16 9.57 -47.28
CA LEU A 19 20.35 8.36 -47.11
C LEU A 19 20.45 7.76 -45.70
N SER A 20 21.54 8.03 -44.97
CA SER A 20 21.75 7.49 -43.62
C SER A 20 21.05 8.29 -42.50
N GLY A 21 20.45 9.45 -42.83
CA GLY A 21 19.77 10.31 -41.85
C GLY A 21 18.30 9.96 -41.57
N LEU A 22 17.67 9.11 -42.40
CA LEU A 22 16.23 8.81 -42.29
C LEU A 22 15.89 7.59 -41.40
N LEU A 23 16.85 6.93 -40.79
CA LEU A 23 16.61 5.72 -39.96
C LEU A 23 16.73 5.96 -38.43
N LEU A 24 16.95 7.20 -37.98
CA LEU A 24 17.13 7.51 -36.55
C LEU A 24 15.90 8.15 -35.86
N GLY A 25 14.74 8.19 -36.55
CA GLY A 25 13.55 8.92 -36.09
C GLY A 25 12.39 8.09 -35.54
N ALA A 26 12.59 6.87 -35.04
CA ALA A 26 11.46 6.01 -34.63
C ALA A 26 11.59 5.33 -33.26
N CYS A 27 12.48 5.81 -32.38
CA CYS A 27 12.49 5.39 -30.99
C CYS A 27 12.21 6.60 -30.11
N ASP A 28 10.96 7.05 -30.10
CA ASP A 28 10.43 7.88 -29.02
C ASP A 28 9.87 6.93 -27.93
N PRO A 29 10.57 6.73 -26.81
CA PRO A 29 10.04 5.95 -25.68
C PRO A 29 8.90 6.68 -24.94
N GLY A 30 8.46 7.87 -25.40
CA GLY A 30 7.42 8.69 -24.76
C GLY A 30 5.99 8.41 -25.22
N SER A 31 5.76 7.97 -26.46
CA SER A 31 4.42 7.96 -27.07
C SER A 31 3.56 6.72 -26.79
N LEU A 32 4.10 5.68 -26.15
CA LEU A 32 3.35 4.48 -25.73
C LEU A 32 2.98 4.46 -24.24
N ARG A 33 3.35 5.49 -23.46
CA ARG A 33 3.03 5.55 -22.03
C ARG A 33 1.57 5.87 -21.71
N PHE A 34 0.77 6.21 -22.72
CA PHE A 34 -0.65 6.53 -22.53
C PHE A 34 -1.59 5.32 -22.57
N LEU A 35 -1.15 4.17 -23.12
CA LEU A 35 -1.98 2.97 -23.30
C LEU A 35 -1.68 1.86 -22.28
N SER A 36 -0.85 2.12 -21.28
CA SER A 36 -0.59 1.20 -20.19
C SER A 36 -0.45 1.99 -18.90
N SER A 37 -1.58 2.45 -18.36
CA SER A 37 -1.66 2.56 -16.90
C SER A 37 -1.51 1.13 -16.38
N PRO A 38 -0.40 0.79 -15.69
CA PRO A 38 -0.34 -0.48 -14.99
C PRO A 38 -1.54 -0.49 -14.06
N ASP A 39 -2.38 -1.51 -14.16
CA ASP A 39 -3.44 -1.72 -13.18
C ASP A 39 -2.73 -2.06 -11.87
N VAL A 40 -2.42 -1.03 -11.08
CA VAL A 40 -1.71 -1.20 -9.81
C VAL A 40 -2.70 -1.86 -8.87
N ASN A 41 -2.55 -3.16 -8.71
CA ASN A 41 -3.37 -3.94 -7.82
C ASN A 41 -3.06 -3.55 -6.37
N MET A 42 -3.99 -2.84 -5.73
CA MET A 42 -3.88 -2.38 -4.34
C MET A 42 -3.47 -3.49 -3.37
N THR A 43 -4.02 -4.70 -3.51
CA THR A 43 -3.67 -5.84 -2.65
C THR A 43 -2.21 -6.24 -2.81
N SER A 44 -1.71 -6.25 -4.04
CA SER A 44 -0.29 -6.57 -4.30
C SER A 44 0.65 -5.54 -3.67
N SER A 45 0.33 -4.25 -3.76
CA SER A 45 1.11 -3.17 -3.13
C SER A 45 1.08 -3.27 -1.61
N ASN A 46 -0.09 -3.59 -1.02
CA ASN A 46 -0.23 -3.75 0.42
C ASN A 46 0.53 -4.99 0.93
N TYR A 47 0.56 -6.07 0.15
CA TYR A 47 1.34 -7.27 0.50
C TYR A 47 2.84 -7.01 0.40
N ALA A 48 3.29 -6.31 -0.65
CA ALA A 48 4.67 -5.89 -0.77
C ALA A 48 5.09 -4.98 0.39
N ALA A 49 4.21 -4.08 0.83
CA ALA A 49 4.46 -3.24 1.99
C ALA A 49 4.67 -4.07 3.28
N ALA A 50 3.83 -5.09 3.52
CA ALA A 50 3.99 -5.99 4.66
C ALA A 50 5.33 -6.76 4.60
N ASP A 51 5.68 -7.29 3.43
CA ASP A 51 6.94 -8.01 3.20
C ASP A 51 8.15 -7.08 3.50
N MET A 52 8.10 -5.83 3.04
CA MET A 52 9.16 -4.84 3.29
C MET A 52 9.27 -4.42 4.76
N LEU A 53 8.14 -4.24 5.45
CA LEU A 53 8.13 -3.92 6.88
C LEU A 53 8.79 -5.04 7.69
N VAL A 54 8.42 -6.29 7.40
CA VAL A 54 9.00 -7.47 8.03
C VAL A 54 10.48 -7.59 7.72
N GLN A 55 10.88 -7.40 6.46
CA GLN A 55 12.27 -7.49 6.04
C GLN A 55 13.17 -6.50 6.80
N GLN A 56 12.71 -5.26 6.99
CA GLN A 56 13.45 -4.26 7.75
C GLN A 56 13.51 -4.58 9.25
N ALA A 57 12.45 -5.18 9.77
CA ALA A 57 12.30 -5.46 11.19
C ALA A 57 12.88 -6.81 11.65
N GLN A 58 13.49 -7.61 10.76
CA GLN A 58 13.95 -8.98 11.07
C GLN A 58 14.84 -9.08 12.32
N ALA A 59 15.65 -8.07 12.62
CA ALA A 59 16.51 -8.04 13.80
C ALA A 59 15.74 -7.91 15.13
N HIS A 60 14.48 -7.49 15.08
CA HIS A 60 13.64 -7.18 16.25
C HIS A 60 12.31 -7.96 16.25
N LEU A 61 11.93 -8.53 15.11
CA LEU A 61 10.65 -9.18 14.90
C LEU A 61 10.79 -10.70 14.91
N SER A 62 10.14 -11.36 15.87
CA SER A 62 10.01 -12.82 15.91
C SER A 62 8.58 -13.24 15.56
N GLN A 63 8.36 -14.48 15.13
CA GLN A 63 7.01 -15.00 14.89
C GLN A 63 6.15 -15.04 16.16
N ASN A 64 6.77 -15.12 17.35
CA ASN A 64 6.09 -15.07 18.65
C ASN A 64 5.76 -13.64 19.10
N THR A 65 6.22 -12.62 18.37
CA THR A 65 5.92 -11.22 18.66
C THR A 65 4.45 -10.95 18.32
N ILE A 66 3.68 -10.45 19.30
CA ILE A 66 2.27 -10.07 19.09
C ILE A 66 2.24 -8.69 18.43
N LEU A 67 1.75 -8.65 17.20
CA LEU A 67 1.61 -7.45 16.38
C LEU A 67 0.19 -6.92 16.43
N ALA A 68 -0.01 -5.65 16.75
CA ALA A 68 -1.30 -5.00 16.56
C ALA A 68 -1.39 -4.31 15.20
N LEU A 69 -2.61 -4.25 14.65
CA LEU A 69 -2.90 -3.41 13.49
C LEU A 69 -3.63 -2.15 13.93
N GLY A 70 -3.11 -1.00 13.53
CA GLY A 70 -3.81 0.28 13.59
C GLY A 70 -4.46 0.59 12.25
N ALA A 71 -5.68 1.15 12.30
CA ALA A 71 -6.30 1.69 11.11
C ALA A 71 -5.52 2.92 10.66
N LEU A 72 -5.26 3.04 9.35
CA LEU A 72 -4.53 4.19 8.83
C LEU A 72 -5.42 5.44 8.89
N THR A 73 -4.82 6.56 9.26
CA THR A 73 -5.51 7.85 9.37
C THR A 73 -5.37 8.69 8.09
N ASP A 74 -6.42 9.42 7.73
CA ASP A 74 -6.31 10.43 6.67
C ASP A 74 -5.65 11.68 7.23
N LEU A 75 -4.52 12.12 6.64
CA LEU A 75 -3.85 13.35 7.08
C LEU A 75 -4.72 14.60 6.96
N LYS A 76 -5.70 14.61 6.05
CA LYS A 76 -6.62 15.74 5.85
C LYS A 76 -7.87 15.64 6.72
N ALA A 77 -8.20 14.46 7.22
CA ALA A 77 -9.39 14.19 8.01
C ALA A 77 -9.09 13.07 9.05
N PRO A 78 -8.43 13.40 10.17
CA PRO A 78 -7.91 12.41 11.13
C PRO A 78 -9.01 11.67 11.93
N GLU A 79 -10.28 11.98 11.69
CA GLU A 79 -11.48 11.50 12.38
C GLU A 79 -11.70 9.98 12.19
N ASN A 80 -11.07 9.15 13.02
CA ASN A 80 -11.11 7.68 13.01
C ASN A 80 -10.66 7.04 11.68
N GLY A 81 -9.90 5.94 11.76
CA GLY A 81 -9.39 5.25 10.57
C GLY A 81 -10.51 4.94 9.58
N ALA A 82 -10.45 5.54 8.39
CA ALA A 82 -11.54 5.48 7.44
C ALA A 82 -11.73 4.08 6.86
N PRO A 83 -12.85 3.79 6.16
CA PRO A 83 -13.02 2.52 5.45
C PRO A 83 -11.81 2.17 4.56
N PHE A 84 -11.23 3.16 3.89
CA PHE A 84 -10.01 3.00 3.10
C PHE A 84 -8.79 2.60 3.97
N GLY A 85 -8.54 3.33 5.06
CA GLY A 85 -7.43 3.03 5.97
C GLY A 85 -7.57 1.69 6.68
N LYS A 86 -8.79 1.30 7.05
CA LYS A 86 -9.11 -0.02 7.62
C LYS A 86 -8.89 -1.14 6.61
N MET A 87 -9.26 -0.93 5.35
CA MET A 87 -9.01 -1.90 4.27
C MET A 87 -7.52 -2.14 4.05
N ILE A 88 -6.70 -1.08 4.01
CA ILE A 88 -5.24 -1.22 3.89
C ILE A 88 -4.69 -1.99 5.08
N ALA A 89 -5.05 -1.57 6.31
CA ALA A 89 -4.60 -2.25 7.53
C ALA A 89 -4.97 -3.73 7.53
N GLY A 90 -6.20 -4.07 7.13
CA GLY A 90 -6.66 -5.45 7.01
C GLY A 90 -5.89 -6.28 5.98
N GLN A 91 -5.59 -5.72 4.80
CA GLN A 91 -4.80 -6.42 3.79
C GLN A 91 -3.33 -6.63 4.22
N VAL A 92 -2.72 -5.62 4.84
CA VAL A 92 -1.37 -5.73 5.42
C VAL A 92 -1.36 -6.79 6.53
N GLY A 93 -2.36 -6.76 7.41
CA GLY A 93 -2.57 -7.74 8.46
C GLY A 93 -2.69 -9.18 7.95
N ALA A 94 -3.53 -9.38 6.93
CA ALA A 94 -3.70 -10.68 6.31
C ALA A 94 -2.38 -11.22 5.75
N ARG A 95 -1.55 -10.36 5.15
CA ARG A 95 -0.22 -10.76 4.68
C ARG A 95 0.72 -11.12 5.83
N LEU A 96 0.73 -10.36 6.92
CA LEU A 96 1.54 -10.69 8.10
C LEU A 96 1.16 -12.04 8.71
N VAL A 97 -0.14 -12.37 8.75
CA VAL A 97 -0.60 -13.71 9.16
C VAL A 97 -0.12 -14.79 8.19
N GLN A 98 -0.18 -14.54 6.87
CA GLN A 98 0.36 -15.48 5.86
C GLN A 98 1.88 -15.71 6.02
N LEU A 99 2.61 -14.72 6.50
CA LEU A 99 4.04 -14.82 6.82
C LEU A 99 4.33 -15.52 8.17
N GLY A 100 3.29 -15.89 8.93
CA GLY A 100 3.40 -16.64 10.18
C GLY A 100 3.54 -15.78 11.45
N TYR A 101 3.19 -14.49 11.40
CA TYR A 101 3.18 -13.62 12.58
C TYR A 101 1.86 -13.69 13.34
N ASN A 102 1.93 -13.52 14.66
CA ASN A 102 0.76 -13.38 15.52
C ASN A 102 0.23 -11.95 15.42
N VAL A 103 -0.93 -11.78 14.78
CA VAL A 103 -1.53 -10.47 14.55
C VAL A 103 -2.84 -10.34 15.34
N ASN A 104 -2.89 -9.35 16.23
CA ASN A 104 -4.10 -8.91 16.89
C ASN A 104 -4.78 -7.83 16.03
N VAL A 105 -5.92 -8.19 15.44
CA VAL A 105 -6.74 -7.27 14.63
C VAL A 105 -7.83 -6.72 15.53
N PRO A 106 -7.88 -5.40 15.78
CA PRO A 106 -8.98 -4.84 16.54
C PRO A 106 -10.31 -4.99 15.79
N ASP A 107 -11.41 -5.08 16.55
CA ASP A 107 -12.78 -5.31 16.03
C ASP A 107 -13.23 -4.25 15.02
N ASP A 108 -12.59 -3.08 15.02
CA ASP A 108 -12.92 -1.99 14.10
C ASP A 108 -12.26 -2.16 12.71
N ILE A 109 -11.26 -3.02 12.56
CA ILE A 109 -10.56 -3.35 11.31
C ILE A 109 -11.00 -4.71 10.74
N GLY A 110 -11.30 -5.70 11.60
CA GLY A 110 -11.66 -7.06 11.21
C GLY A 110 -12.91 -7.59 11.93
N THR A 111 -13.63 -8.52 11.28
CA THR A 111 -14.95 -9.01 11.73
C THR A 111 -14.94 -10.34 12.47
N VAL A 112 -13.80 -10.79 13.01
CA VAL A 112 -13.75 -12.06 13.75
C VAL A 112 -13.06 -11.87 15.08
N SER A 113 -13.79 -11.32 16.04
CA SER A 113 -13.47 -11.50 17.45
C SER A 113 -13.63 -12.99 17.77
N ALA A 114 -12.66 -13.60 18.44
CA ALA A 114 -12.76 -15.00 18.89
C ALA A 114 -13.97 -15.27 19.83
N GLY A 115 -14.68 -14.22 20.27
CA GLY A 115 -15.93 -14.28 21.02
C GLY A 115 -17.20 -14.52 20.18
N ASP A 116 -17.15 -14.36 18.85
CA ASP A 116 -18.32 -14.41 17.96
C ASP A 116 -18.41 -15.69 17.12
N MET A 117 -17.72 -16.77 17.50
CA MET A 117 -18.02 -18.08 16.93
C MET A 117 -19.33 -18.62 17.52
N PRO A 118 -20.39 -18.85 16.73
CA PRO A 118 -21.55 -19.58 17.22
C PRO A 118 -21.10 -20.99 17.61
N ALA A 119 -21.31 -21.36 18.87
CA ALA A 119 -21.01 -22.69 19.38
C ALA A 119 -21.79 -23.75 18.57
N SER A 120 -21.11 -24.41 17.64
CA SER A 120 -21.68 -25.55 16.91
C SER A 120 -21.64 -26.79 17.81
N PRO A 121 -22.77 -27.48 18.07
CA PRO A 121 -22.85 -28.56 19.07
C PRO A 121 -22.44 -29.94 18.53
N ALA A 122 -21.52 -30.04 17.56
CA ALA A 122 -21.13 -31.35 17.02
C ALA A 122 -19.75 -31.38 16.31
N ALA A 123 -18.66 -31.20 17.05
CA ALA A 123 -17.35 -31.81 16.72
C ALA A 123 -16.38 -31.61 17.90
N PRO A 124 -15.59 -32.62 18.31
CA PRO A 124 -14.57 -32.46 19.34
C PRO A 124 -13.37 -31.73 18.73
N VAL A 125 -13.44 -30.41 18.63
CA VAL A 125 -12.24 -29.59 18.44
C VAL A 125 -11.52 -29.59 19.78
N MET A 126 -10.34 -30.20 19.77
CA MET A 126 -9.43 -30.35 20.90
C MET A 126 -9.26 -28.99 21.59
N LYS A 127 -9.89 -28.83 22.76
CA LYS A 127 -9.80 -27.64 23.59
C LYS A 127 -8.39 -27.57 24.17
N ALA A 128 -7.49 -26.83 23.51
CA ALA A 128 -6.41 -26.20 24.24
C ALA A 128 -7.05 -25.16 25.19
N PRO A 129 -6.71 -25.12 26.48
CA PRO A 129 -7.33 -24.18 27.42
C PRO A 129 -6.88 -22.76 27.07
N LEU A 130 -7.68 -22.03 26.29
CA LEU A 130 -7.61 -20.58 26.23
C LEU A 130 -8.52 -20.07 27.36
N GLU A 131 -8.06 -20.24 28.59
CA GLU A 131 -8.61 -19.47 29.70
C GLU A 131 -8.11 -18.02 29.55
N GLY A 132 -9.05 -17.12 29.29
CA GLY A 132 -8.90 -15.68 29.49
C GLY A 132 -7.94 -14.98 28.53
N THR A 133 -8.42 -14.51 27.39
CA THR A 133 -7.79 -13.37 26.73
C THR A 133 -8.78 -12.58 25.89
N ALA A 134 -9.59 -11.76 26.57
CA ALA A 134 -9.67 -10.39 26.11
C ALA A 134 -8.24 -9.85 26.20
N VAL A 135 -7.48 -9.92 25.10
CA VAL A 135 -6.14 -9.34 25.02
C VAL A 135 -6.34 -7.84 25.12
N SER A 136 -6.29 -7.32 26.35
CA SER A 136 -6.06 -5.92 26.62
C SER A 136 -4.87 -5.49 25.76
N VAL A 137 -4.97 -4.29 25.16
CA VAL A 137 -3.93 -3.63 24.34
C VAL A 137 -2.53 -3.63 25.01
N GLY A 138 -2.44 -3.94 26.31
CA GLY A 138 -1.21 -4.04 27.09
C GLY A 138 -0.27 -5.24 26.82
N ASN A 139 -0.62 -6.24 25.98
CA ASN A 139 0.32 -7.32 25.61
C ASN A 139 0.77 -7.28 24.14
N VAL A 140 0.62 -6.12 23.50
CA VAL A 140 1.11 -5.88 22.14
C VAL A 140 2.58 -5.45 22.23
N GLN A 141 3.45 -6.12 21.48
CA GLN A 141 4.88 -5.82 21.47
C GLN A 141 5.24 -4.83 20.37
N ALA A 142 4.56 -4.90 19.22
CA ALA A 142 4.73 -3.94 18.14
C ALA A 142 3.41 -3.68 17.43
N MET A 143 3.31 -2.53 16.77
CA MET A 143 2.10 -2.09 16.09
C MET A 143 2.43 -1.60 14.69
N VAL A 144 1.64 -2.06 13.72
CA VAL A 144 1.61 -1.48 12.38
C VAL A 144 0.67 -0.28 12.42
N THR A 145 1.17 0.89 12.08
CA THR A 145 0.38 2.13 12.00
C THR A 145 0.80 2.93 10.78
N GLY A 146 0.00 3.93 10.43
CA GLY A 146 0.26 4.71 9.23
C GLY A 146 -0.76 5.79 8.99
N HIS A 147 -0.49 6.57 7.95
CA HIS A 147 -1.39 7.59 7.45
C HIS A 147 -1.43 7.55 5.93
N TYR A 148 -2.48 8.12 5.36
CA TYR A 148 -2.57 8.32 3.94
C TYR A 148 -3.03 9.73 3.61
N VAL A 149 -2.74 10.17 2.39
CA VAL A 149 -3.22 11.45 1.88
C VAL A 149 -3.51 11.36 0.39
N ARG A 150 -4.67 11.85 -0.01
CA ARG A 150 -4.99 12.04 -1.43
C ARG A 150 -4.26 13.28 -1.96
N SER A 151 -3.48 13.11 -3.02
CA SER A 151 -2.76 14.16 -3.71
C SER A 151 -2.93 14.02 -5.23
N GLY A 152 -3.71 14.91 -5.84
CA GLY A 152 -4.00 14.84 -7.27
C GLY A 152 -4.72 13.54 -7.66
N GLY A 153 -4.13 12.81 -8.61
CA GLY A 153 -4.60 11.52 -9.09
C GLY A 153 -4.13 10.32 -8.27
N ASP A 154 -3.37 10.53 -7.19
CA ASP A 154 -2.77 9.47 -6.38
C ASP A 154 -3.18 9.56 -4.91
N VAL A 155 -3.06 8.43 -4.21
CA VAL A 155 -3.08 8.34 -2.76
C VAL A 155 -1.69 7.95 -2.31
N LEU A 156 -1.07 8.78 -1.47
CA LEU A 156 0.20 8.46 -0.82
C LEU A 156 -0.10 7.75 0.49
N ILE A 157 0.53 6.60 0.71
CA ILE A 157 0.36 5.79 1.90
C ILE A 157 1.71 5.68 2.61
N ASN A 158 1.69 5.90 3.92
CA ASN A 158 2.81 5.74 4.82
C ASN A 158 2.50 4.62 5.81
N LEU A 159 3.39 3.64 5.91
CA LEU A 159 3.30 2.57 6.91
C LEU A 159 4.56 2.53 7.76
N ARG A 160 4.37 2.28 9.05
CA ARG A 160 5.42 2.14 10.07
C ARG A 160 5.11 0.93 10.92
N LEU A 161 6.14 0.14 11.22
CA LEU A 161 6.11 -0.85 12.29
C LEU A 161 6.84 -0.28 13.50
N VAL A 162 6.11 -0.12 14.60
CA VAL A 162 6.58 0.60 15.79
C VAL A 162 6.60 -0.35 16.98
N ASP A 163 7.71 -0.35 17.71
CA ASP A 163 7.80 -1.00 19.01
C ASP A 163 6.92 -0.27 20.03
N MET A 164 6.03 -1.00 20.69
CA MET A 164 5.14 -0.41 21.69
C MET A 164 5.82 -0.21 23.04
N GLY A 165 6.95 -0.87 23.29
CA GLY A 165 7.74 -0.67 24.50
C GLY A 165 8.62 0.58 24.44
N THR A 166 9.32 0.80 23.32
CA THR A 166 10.29 1.90 23.19
C THR A 166 9.86 3.04 22.26
N GLY A 167 8.79 2.86 21.48
CA GLY A 167 8.37 3.82 20.45
C GLY A 167 9.29 3.84 19.22
N ARG A 168 10.28 2.95 19.14
CA ARG A 168 11.22 2.90 18.01
C ARG A 168 10.55 2.32 16.78
N ILE A 169 10.83 2.92 15.63
CA ILE A 169 10.37 2.42 14.33
C ILE A 169 11.34 1.31 13.90
N TRP A 170 10.84 0.09 13.74
CA TRP A 170 11.61 -1.06 13.25
C TRP A 170 11.55 -1.21 11.73
N GLY A 171 10.53 -0.66 11.10
CA GLY A 171 10.39 -0.69 9.65
C GLY A 171 9.45 0.40 9.16
N SER A 172 9.68 0.83 7.92
CA SER A 172 8.79 1.75 7.25
C SER A 172 8.70 1.47 5.76
N TYR A 173 7.51 1.71 5.22
CA TYR A 173 7.30 1.63 3.79
C TYR A 173 6.31 2.69 3.31
N ASP A 174 6.71 3.41 2.27
CA ASP A 174 5.94 4.51 1.68
C ASP A 174 5.70 4.19 0.19
N TYR A 175 4.46 4.29 -0.26
CA TYR A 175 4.08 3.98 -1.63
C TYR A 175 2.89 4.81 -2.08
N SER A 176 2.70 4.90 -3.40
CA SER A 176 1.57 5.58 -4.02
C SER A 176 0.65 4.59 -4.72
N LEU A 177 -0.65 4.85 -4.65
CA LEU A 177 -1.68 4.14 -5.41
C LEU A 177 -2.40 5.13 -6.33
N PRO A 178 -2.54 4.84 -7.63
CA PRO A 178 -3.38 5.65 -8.49
C PRO A 178 -4.84 5.55 -8.04
N VAL A 179 -5.55 6.68 -8.00
CA VAL A 179 -6.96 6.72 -7.63
C VAL A 179 -7.76 6.09 -8.76
N THR A 180 -8.16 4.83 -8.57
CA THR A 180 -9.15 4.15 -9.39
C THR A 180 -10.56 4.51 -8.92
N ASN A 181 -11.59 4.17 -9.70
CA ASN A 181 -12.99 4.37 -9.31
C ASN A 181 -13.29 3.74 -7.94
N GLN A 182 -12.79 2.53 -7.70
CA GLN A 182 -12.93 1.81 -6.44
C GLN A 182 -12.32 2.59 -5.26
N ILE A 183 -11.10 3.12 -5.41
CA ILE A 183 -10.45 3.91 -4.35
C ILE A 183 -11.20 5.22 -4.13
N ASN A 184 -11.67 5.85 -5.21
CA ASN A 184 -12.43 7.09 -5.12
C ASN A 184 -13.75 6.91 -4.35
N ASP A 185 -14.49 5.82 -4.59
CA ASP A 185 -15.74 5.52 -3.90
C ASP A 185 -15.54 5.31 -2.38
N MET A 186 -14.43 4.71 -1.99
CA MET A 186 -14.10 4.52 -0.56
C MET A 186 -13.70 5.84 0.13
N LEU A 187 -13.00 6.73 -0.59
CA LEU A 187 -12.57 8.02 -0.07
C LEU A 187 -13.72 9.03 0.00
N SER A 188 -14.63 9.05 -0.99
CA SER A 188 -15.78 9.96 -1.00
C SER A 188 -16.79 9.63 0.11
N ALA A 189 -17.08 8.34 0.33
CA ALA A 189 -17.96 7.89 1.40
C ALA A 189 -17.50 8.33 2.81
N GLN A 190 -16.18 8.51 3.00
CA GLN A 190 -15.61 9.04 4.24
C GLN A 190 -15.78 10.57 4.33
N GLN A 191 -15.52 11.29 3.23
CA GLN A 191 -15.65 12.74 3.17
C GLN A 191 -17.09 13.20 3.41
N ASP A 192 -18.07 12.48 2.87
CA ASP A 192 -19.49 12.77 3.07
C ASP A 192 -19.92 12.57 4.53
N LYS A 193 -19.42 11.53 5.21
CA LYS A 193 -19.66 11.32 6.64
C LYS A 193 -19.01 12.41 7.50
N ALA A 194 -17.78 12.79 7.19
CA ALA A 194 -17.09 13.88 7.89
C ALA A 194 -17.81 15.23 7.69
N ALA A 195 -18.28 15.51 6.47
CA ALA A 195 -19.05 16.71 6.16
C ALA A 195 -20.43 16.72 6.87
N ALA A 196 -21.10 15.57 6.93
CA ALA A 196 -22.37 15.41 7.65
C ALA A 196 -22.21 15.60 9.17
N ALA A 197 -21.16 15.04 9.76
CA ALA A 197 -20.85 15.18 11.20
C ALA A 197 -20.51 16.64 11.58
N LYS A 198 -19.79 17.35 10.71
CA LYS A 198 -19.51 18.78 10.88
C LYS A 198 -20.79 19.63 10.79
N LYS A 199 -21.74 19.25 9.94
CA LYS A 199 -23.01 19.96 9.76
C LYS A 199 -24.02 19.72 10.89
N SER A 200 -23.87 18.63 11.66
CA SER A 200 -24.77 18.31 12.78
C SER A 200 -24.38 18.95 14.12
N GLY A 201 -23.36 19.82 14.15
CA GLY A 201 -22.98 20.56 15.38
C GLY A 201 -22.44 19.67 16.51
N LEU A 202 -21.96 18.46 16.20
CA LEU A 202 -21.46 17.52 17.22
C LEU A 202 -20.03 17.85 17.73
N PHE A 203 -19.43 18.93 17.22
CA PHE A 203 -18.13 19.45 17.62
C PHE A 203 -18.19 20.98 17.74
N ASP A 204 -19.04 21.48 18.63
CA ASP A 204 -18.88 22.81 19.23
C ASP A 204 -18.43 22.61 20.68
N PHE A 205 -17.11 22.58 20.91
CA PHE A 205 -16.47 22.82 22.21
C PHE A 205 -15.13 23.52 22.00
#